data_AF-A0A2J1DWR8-F1
#
_entry.id   AF-A0A2J1DWR8-F1
#
_cell.length_a   1.000
_cell.length_b   1.000
_cell.length_c   1.000
_cell.angle_alpha   90.00
_cell.angle_beta   90.00
_cell.angle_gamma   90.00
#
_symmetry.space_group_name_H-M   'P 1'
#
loop_
_entity.id
_entity.type
_entity.pdbx_description
1 polymer ?
#
loop_
_entity_poly.entity_id
_entity_poly.type
_entity_poly.pdbx_seq_one_letter_code
_entity_poly.pdbx_strand_id
1 'polypeptide(L)' 'MIIAVDVDGGDYAPKEIIKGALKAAQEYKIGLILLGKKEVIHV' A
#
# COMPACT_ATOMS: atom_id res chain seq x y z
N MET A 1 11.88 -4.07 9.93
CA MET A 1 12.03 -3.33 8.66
C MET A 1 10.69 -2.72 8.31
N ILE A 2 10.69 -1.49 7.81
CA ILE A 2 9.47 -0.78 7.40
C ILE A 2 9.67 -0.30 5.96
N ILE A 3 8.69 -0.54 5.09
CA ILE A 3 8.71 -0.09 3.70
C ILE A 3 7.61 0.96 3.50
N ALA A 4 7.97 2.11 2.92
CA ALA A 4 7.01 3.10 2.46
C ALA A 4 6.62 2.80 1.00
N VAL A 5 5.32 2.81 0.70
CA VAL A 5 4.77 2.48 -0.61
C VAL A 5 3.84 3.61 -1.06
N ASP A 6 4.13 4.19 -2.23
CA ASP A 6 3.22 5.14 -2.90
C ASP A 6 2.05 4.38 -3.51
N VAL A 7 0.83 4.78 -3.15
CA VAL A 7 -0.41 4.16 -3.62
C VAL A 7 -1.19 5.03 -4.59
N ASP A 8 -0.75 6.23 -4.94
CA ASP A 8 -1.54 7.15 -5.77
C ASP A 8 -1.31 6.96 -7.29
N GLY A 9 -0.26 6.24 -7.70
CA GLY A 9 0.15 6.11 -9.10
C GLY A 9 -0.28 4.81 -9.78
N GLY A 10 -1.00 4.90 -10.92
CA GLY A 10 -1.28 3.78 -11.83
C GLY A 10 -2.76 3.57 -12.12
N ASP A 11 -3.06 2.83 -13.20
CA ASP A 11 -4.42 2.69 -13.74
C ASP A 11 -5.43 2.08 -12.75
N TYR A 12 -4.95 1.22 -11.84
CA TYR A 12 -5.77 0.55 -10.81
C TYR A 12 -5.41 0.99 -9.38
N ALA A 13 -4.72 2.12 -9.25
CA ALA A 13 -4.44 2.74 -7.97
C ALA A 13 -5.71 3.30 -7.31
N PRO A 14 -5.77 3.39 -5.97
CA PRO A 14 -4.80 2.85 -5.01
C PRO A 14 -5.03 1.37 -4.69
N LYS A 15 -6.18 0.81 -5.09
CA LYS A 15 -6.70 -0.46 -4.61
C LYS A 15 -5.78 -1.65 -4.82
N GLU A 16 -5.28 -1.86 -6.05
CA GLU A 16 -4.46 -3.04 -6.33
C GLU A 16 -3.05 -2.93 -5.71
N ILE A 17 -2.55 -1.70 -5.54
CA ILE A 17 -1.27 -1.45 -4.87
C ILE A 17 -1.38 -1.82 -3.39
N ILE A 18 -2.42 -1.34 -2.71
CA ILE A 18 -2.68 -1.66 -1.29
C ILE A 18 -2.82 -3.17 -1.10
N LYS A 19 -3.59 -3.83 -1.97
CA LYS A 19 -3.80 -5.29 -1.93
C LYS A 19 -2.49 -6.07 -2.09
N GLY A 20 -1.61 -5.67 -3.01
CA GLY A 20 -0.29 -6.28 -3.16
C GLY A 20 0.61 -6.02 -1.96
N ALA A 21 0.66 -4.78 -1.49
CA ALA A 21 1.47 -4.36 -0.36
C ALA A 21 1.07 -5.11 0.93
N LEU A 22 -0.23 -5.23 1.22
CA LEU A 22 -0.73 -5.97 2.38
C LEU A 22 -0.36 -7.46 2.33
N LYS A 23 -0.47 -8.10 1.15
CA LYS A 23 -0.05 -9.50 0.99
C LYS A 23 1.44 -9.67 1.31
N ALA A 24 2.28 -8.81 0.77
CA ALA A 24 3.73 -8.84 1.04
C ALA A 24 4.05 -8.58 2.51
N ALA A 25 3.39 -7.60 3.15
CA ALA A 25 3.56 -7.34 4.57
C ALA A 25 3.24 -8.56 5.44
N GLN A 26 2.16 -9.28 5.10
CA GLN A 26 1.73 -10.48 5.82
C GLN A 26 2.66 -11.67 5.59
N GLU A 27 3.15 -11.87 4.37
CA GLU A 27 4.06 -12.94 3.97
C GLU A 27 5.44 -12.76 4.61
N TYR A 28 6.02 -11.57 4.51
CA TYR A 28 7.38 -11.28 4.98
C TYR A 28 7.44 -10.76 6.42
N LYS A 29 6.28 -10.58 7.09
CA LYS A 29 6.17 -10.05 8.46
C LYS A 29 6.90 -8.71 8.63
N ILE A 30 6.74 -7.81 7.67
CA ILE A 30 7.35 -6.47 7.66
C ILE A 30 6.30 -5.38 7.91
N GLY A 31 6.74 -4.26 8.48
CA GLY A 31 5.92 -3.07 8.64
C GLY A 31 5.77 -2.34 7.31
N LEU A 32 4.64 -1.65 7.12
CA LEU A 32 4.33 -0.96 5.88
C LEU A 32 3.71 0.40 6.16
N ILE A 33 4.12 1.42 5.41
CA ILE A 33 3.54 2.77 5.44
C ILE A 33 2.98 3.05 4.04
N LEU A 34 1.69 3.36 3.96
CA LEU A 34 1.03 3.74 2.71
C LEU A 34 1.12 5.26 2.56
N LEU A 35 1.70 5.72 1.45
CA LEU A 35 1.83 7.13 1.08
C LEU A 35 0.82 7.43 -0.01
N GLY A 36 -0.04 8.43 0.21
CA GLY A 36 -0.98 8.91 -0.78
C GLY A 36 -2.07 9.78 -0.16
N LYS A 37 -3.02 10.20 -0.99
CA LYS A 37 -4.12 11.06 -0.56
C LYS A 37 -5.06 10.31 0.37
N LYS A 38 -5.14 10.77 1.62
CA LYS A 38 -5.96 10.15 2.66
C LYS A 38 -7.45 10.09 2.29
N GLU A 39 -7.93 11.02 1.47
CA GLU A 39 -9.34 11.02 1.01
C GLU A 39 -9.68 9.84 0.08
N VAL A 40 -8.68 9.25 -0.57
CA VAL A 40 -8.87 8.17 -1.56
C VAL A 40 -8.52 6.81 -0.97
N ILE A 41 -7.59 6.77 0.00
CA ILE A 41 -7.20 5.57 0.72
C ILE A 41 -8.26 5.21 1.77
N HIS A 42 -9.17 4.32 1.40
CA HIS A 42 -10.05 3.64 2.35
C HIS A 42 -9.48 2.24 2.60
N VAL A 43 -8.93 2.03 3.80
CA VAL A 43 -8.34 0.74 4.22
C VAL A 43 -9.36 -0.06 5.03
#